data_AF-A0AAE9DAL4-F1
#
_entry.id   AF-A0AAE9DAL4-F1
#
_cell.length_a   1.000
_cell.length_b   1.000
_cell.length_c   1.000
_cell.angle_alpha   90.00
_cell.angle_beta   90.00
_cell.angle_gamma   90.00
#
_symmetry.space_group_name_H-M   'P 1'
#
loop_
_entity.id
_entity.type
_entity.pdbx_description
1 polymer ?
#
loop_
_entity_poly.entity_id
_entity_poly.type
_entity_poly.pdbx_seq_one_letter_code
_entity_poly.pdbx_strand_id
1 'polypeptide(L)'
;MEPSENEKLIKNVFNNSYFVNHILDYVLEDFIIYNLDYRLVNKTFRHVVDGKIREKYKSMKLEYDDGAEENSILTEMQRLNPFNIRKEFYVNSEEVKVKHLGKLFRFLKDVAQVKVREIRLKNLSRLNVTLHRPLHDKVIGKLIGNNKSEIETFIGMDDICHPGCSHCLKIAKQCPIYGPLIISDYLLDDLANLCVESSETKEACLDAINRMISSSISCHTLQLNISENRKKRDPPQKKTSTMPMPREILDLILARWNVYHVILKIVYKTRQDVQLGNWTRKNWLTKFRFHNQYDTVTVSNLNIKTQKVDIDLSDSAELSTLIAGSSLHRKRRKDRYQNFLTNTSFTHYPHIAYFTMLHQDMIIFSLSEMEDDMEDEDDVEGEDDVEDE
;
A
#
# COMPACT_ATOMS: atom_id res chain seq x y z
N MET A 1 47.63 -47.73 1.31
CA MET A 1 48.31 -46.61 0.64
C MET A 1 48.10 -45.38 1.51
N GLU A 2 49.17 -44.78 2.04
CA GLU A 2 49.03 -43.48 2.71
C GLU A 2 48.62 -42.41 1.68
N PRO A 3 47.69 -41.51 2.04
CA PRO A 3 47.34 -40.39 1.17
C PRO A 3 48.57 -39.50 0.96
N SER A 4 48.74 -39.03 -0.28
CA SER A 4 49.83 -38.09 -0.60
C SER A 4 49.76 -36.84 0.28
N GLU A 5 50.89 -36.16 0.49
CA GLU A 5 50.94 -34.92 1.28
C GLU A 5 49.93 -33.88 0.78
N ASN A 6 49.75 -33.78 -0.54
CA ASN A 6 48.72 -32.96 -1.18
C ASN A 6 47.29 -33.37 -0.80
N GLU A 7 46.99 -34.67 -0.73
CA GLU A 7 45.68 -35.15 -0.29
C GLU A 7 45.39 -34.82 1.18
N LYS A 8 46.42 -34.87 2.05
CA LYS A 8 46.30 -34.45 3.45
C LYS A 8 45.98 -32.95 3.55
N LEU A 9 46.69 -32.11 2.79
CA LEU A 9 46.45 -30.66 2.74
C LEU A 9 45.06 -30.31 2.19
N ILE A 10 44.63 -30.94 1.09
CA ILE A 10 43.29 -30.74 0.51
C ILE A 10 42.20 -31.09 1.52
N LYS A 11 42.34 -32.21 2.24
CA LYS A 11 41.40 -32.59 3.30
C LYS A 11 41.35 -31.56 4.44
N ASN A 12 42.48 -30.98 4.82
CA ASN A 12 42.52 -29.96 5.88
C ASN A 12 41.75 -28.71 5.48
N VAL A 13 41.84 -28.27 4.22
CA VAL A 13 41.09 -27.11 3.72
C VAL A 13 39.60 -27.45 3.61
N PHE A 14 39.25 -28.53 2.90
CA PHE A 14 37.86 -28.84 2.57
C PHE A 14 37.04 -29.41 3.74
N ASN A 15 37.68 -29.79 4.84
CA ASN A 15 36.98 -30.16 6.07
C ASN A 15 36.88 -29.01 7.08
N ASN A 16 37.53 -27.87 6.84
CA ASN A 16 37.47 -26.70 7.71
C ASN A 16 36.34 -25.76 7.28
N SER A 17 35.36 -25.55 8.16
CA SER A 17 34.17 -24.73 7.86
C SER A 17 34.49 -23.27 7.57
N TYR A 18 35.54 -22.70 8.17
CA TYR A 18 35.97 -21.33 7.91
C TYR A 18 36.45 -21.16 6.46
N PHE A 19 37.37 -22.04 6.02
CA PHE A 19 37.86 -21.99 4.64
C PHE A 19 36.78 -22.31 3.62
N VAL A 20 35.96 -23.34 3.88
CA VAL A 20 34.85 -23.69 2.99
C VAL A 20 33.83 -22.55 2.89
N ASN A 21 33.51 -21.87 3.99
CA ASN A 21 32.63 -20.70 3.96
C ASN A 21 33.19 -19.59 3.09
N HIS A 22 34.48 -19.29 3.21
CA HIS A 22 35.14 -18.28 2.38
C HIS A 22 35.21 -18.69 0.91
N ILE A 23 35.54 -19.93 0.58
CA ILE A 23 35.51 -20.43 -0.80
C ILE A 23 34.11 -20.23 -1.39
N LEU A 24 33.08 -20.61 -0.64
CA LEU A 24 31.68 -20.49 -1.07
C LEU A 24 31.19 -19.04 -1.19
N ASP A 25 31.83 -18.06 -0.53
CA ASP A 25 31.55 -16.63 -0.75
C ASP A 25 31.90 -16.18 -2.18
N TYR A 26 32.83 -16.88 -2.86
CA TYR A 26 33.26 -16.54 -4.22
C TYR A 26 32.67 -17.42 -5.32
N VAL A 27 32.15 -18.61 -4.99
CA VAL A 27 31.67 -19.58 -6.00
C VAL A 27 30.17 -19.81 -5.99
N LEU A 28 29.45 -19.39 -4.94
CA LEU A 28 28.00 -19.46 -4.96
C LEU A 28 27.43 -18.28 -5.74
N GLU A 29 26.51 -18.59 -6.65
CA GLU A 29 25.67 -17.58 -7.26
C GLU A 29 24.71 -17.02 -6.21
N ASP A 30 24.14 -15.85 -6.52
CA ASP A 30 23.12 -15.25 -5.68
C ASP A 30 21.97 -16.25 -5.45
N PHE A 31 21.47 -16.93 -6.48
CA PHE A 31 20.52 -18.02 -6.27
C PHE A 31 21.18 -19.34 -5.88
N ILE A 32 21.51 -19.47 -4.58
CA ILE A 32 22.14 -20.66 -3.95
C ILE A 32 21.46 -22.00 -4.32
N ILE A 33 20.17 -21.98 -4.68
CA ILE A 33 19.41 -23.18 -5.08
C ILE A 33 19.92 -23.80 -6.39
N TYR A 34 20.60 -23.05 -7.26
CA TYR A 34 21.26 -23.62 -8.44
C TYR A 34 22.57 -24.33 -8.10
N ASN A 35 23.17 -24.06 -6.94
CA ASN A 35 24.45 -24.63 -6.55
C ASN A 35 24.33 -25.69 -5.44
N LEU A 36 23.19 -26.39 -5.38
CA LEU A 36 22.96 -27.44 -4.37
C LEU A 36 23.95 -28.61 -4.48
N ASP A 37 24.60 -28.79 -5.62
CA ASP A 37 25.59 -29.86 -5.83
C ASP A 37 26.83 -29.70 -4.94
N TYR A 38 27.15 -28.48 -4.48
CA TYR A 38 28.22 -28.29 -3.50
C TYR A 38 27.93 -29.04 -2.19
N ARG A 39 26.66 -29.32 -1.85
CA ARG A 39 26.27 -30.12 -0.67
C ARG A 39 26.69 -31.59 -0.78
N LEU A 40 27.12 -32.02 -1.96
CA LEU A 40 27.54 -33.39 -2.24
C LEU A 40 29.06 -33.57 -2.11
N VAL A 41 29.85 -32.49 -2.03
CA VAL A 41 31.32 -32.55 -1.93
C VAL A 41 31.75 -33.29 -0.67
N ASN A 42 31.33 -32.82 0.51
CA ASN A 42 31.53 -33.48 1.79
C ASN A 42 30.59 -32.92 2.88
N LYS A 43 30.72 -33.42 4.12
CA LYS A 43 29.90 -32.97 5.26
C LYS A 43 30.09 -31.49 5.60
N THR A 44 31.30 -30.96 5.51
CA THR A 44 31.60 -29.55 5.80
C THR A 44 30.95 -28.63 4.77
N PHE A 45 31.09 -28.92 3.48
CA PHE A 45 30.39 -28.18 2.42
C PHE A 45 28.88 -28.22 2.61
N ARG A 46 28.29 -29.40 2.88
CA ARG A 46 26.86 -29.51 3.17
C ARG A 46 26.44 -28.60 4.31
N HIS A 47 27.17 -28.65 5.44
CA HIS A 47 26.86 -27.84 6.61
C HIS A 47 26.90 -26.33 6.31
N VAL A 48 27.95 -25.88 5.60
CA VAL A 48 28.14 -24.47 5.27
C VAL A 48 27.10 -23.99 4.26
N VAL A 49 26.85 -24.74 3.18
CA VAL A 49 25.81 -24.42 2.19
C VAL A 49 24.43 -24.36 2.85
N ASP A 50 24.08 -25.35 3.68
CA ASP A 50 22.81 -25.34 4.41
C ASP A 50 22.71 -24.12 5.35
N GLY A 51 23.82 -23.70 5.97
CA GLY A 51 23.91 -22.48 6.77
C GLY A 51 23.61 -21.22 5.96
N LYS A 52 24.23 -21.08 4.79
CA LYS A 52 23.98 -19.95 3.87
C LYS A 52 22.54 -19.93 3.34
N ILE A 53 21.96 -21.09 3.03
CA ILE A 53 20.53 -21.20 2.65
C ILE A 53 19.64 -20.71 3.81
N ARG A 54 19.89 -21.16 5.05
CA ARG A 54 19.10 -20.71 6.21
C ARG A 54 19.20 -19.21 6.44
N GLU A 55 20.39 -18.65 6.28
CA GLU A 55 20.60 -17.22 6.46
C GLU A 55 19.94 -16.38 5.35
N LYS A 56 20.05 -16.80 4.08
CA LYS A 56 19.44 -16.07 2.95
C LYS A 56 17.92 -16.16 2.94
N TYR A 57 17.35 -17.31 3.25
CA TYR A 57 15.90 -17.56 3.14
C TYR A 57 15.15 -17.40 4.47
N LYS A 58 15.80 -16.92 5.54
CA LYS A 58 15.08 -16.47 6.76
C LYS A 58 14.18 -15.26 6.47
N SER A 59 14.57 -14.44 5.49
CA SER A 59 13.78 -13.35 4.95
C SER A 59 13.34 -13.69 3.52
N MET A 60 12.03 -13.67 3.30
CA MET A 60 11.38 -14.13 2.08
C MET A 60 10.65 -12.96 1.42
N LYS A 61 11.06 -12.60 0.22
CA LYS A 61 10.43 -11.61 -0.64
C LYS A 61 9.85 -12.33 -1.86
N LEU A 62 8.54 -12.23 -2.05
CA LEU A 62 7.84 -12.77 -3.22
C LEU A 62 7.32 -11.58 -4.02
N GLU A 63 7.69 -11.49 -5.29
CA GLU A 63 7.33 -10.36 -6.14
C GLU A 63 6.80 -10.87 -7.47
N TYR A 64 5.81 -10.17 -8.01
CA TYR A 64 5.32 -10.42 -9.35
C TYR A 64 5.50 -9.17 -10.19
N ASP A 65 6.22 -9.32 -11.30
CA ASP A 65 6.41 -8.30 -12.31
C ASP A 65 5.61 -8.67 -13.55
N ASP A 66 4.64 -7.84 -13.88
CA ASP A 66 3.83 -7.96 -15.09
C ASP A 66 4.31 -7.03 -16.20
N GLY A 67 5.55 -6.53 -16.13
CA GLY A 67 6.17 -5.66 -17.14
C GLY A 67 5.48 -4.30 -17.30
N ALA A 68 4.49 -4.01 -16.46
CA ALA A 68 3.81 -2.73 -16.40
C ALA A 68 4.62 -1.80 -15.49
N GLU A 69 5.27 -0.79 -16.07
CA GLU A 69 5.93 0.27 -15.29
C GLU A 69 4.97 0.79 -14.20
N GLU A 70 5.48 1.04 -12.99
CA GLU A 70 4.70 1.50 -11.83
C GLU A 70 3.89 2.80 -12.11
N ASN A 71 4.21 3.54 -13.19
CA ASN A 71 3.51 4.75 -13.66
C ASN A 71 2.88 4.63 -15.06
N SER A 72 2.78 3.40 -15.58
CA SER A 72 1.99 3.00 -16.72
C SER A 72 0.50 3.35 -16.64
N ILE A 73 0.05 4.54 -17.07
CA ILE A 73 -1.31 4.62 -17.63
C ILE A 73 -1.31 3.67 -18.84
N LEU A 74 -1.60 2.41 -18.61
CA LEU A 74 -1.64 1.42 -19.67
C LEU A 74 -2.90 1.63 -20.47
N THR A 75 -2.76 2.57 -21.41
CA THR A 75 -3.49 2.69 -22.66
C THR A 75 -3.84 1.30 -23.18
N GLU A 76 -5.08 1.16 -23.63
CA GLU A 76 -5.65 -0.02 -24.28
C GLU A 76 -4.74 -0.70 -25.32
N MET A 77 -3.72 -0.01 -25.84
CA MET A 77 -2.71 -0.54 -26.75
C MET A 77 -1.87 -1.69 -26.18
N GLN A 78 -1.54 -1.74 -24.88
CA GLN A 78 -0.84 -2.91 -24.31
C GLN A 78 -1.77 -4.12 -24.11
N ARG A 79 -3.10 -3.91 -24.03
CA ARG A 79 -4.09 -5.00 -24.06
C ARG A 79 -4.22 -5.63 -25.46
N LEU A 80 -3.85 -4.90 -26.51
CA LEU A 80 -3.94 -5.35 -27.89
C LEU A 80 -2.76 -6.22 -28.34
N ASN A 81 -1.65 -6.25 -27.59
CA ASN A 81 -0.52 -7.14 -27.88
C ASN A 81 -0.04 -7.95 -26.66
N PRO A 82 -0.87 -8.88 -26.15
CA PRO A 82 -0.62 -9.65 -24.91
C PRO A 82 0.56 -10.63 -25.00
N PHE A 83 1.25 -10.72 -26.13
CA PHE A 83 2.30 -11.71 -26.40
C PHE A 83 3.71 -11.28 -25.98
N ASN A 84 3.95 -10.01 -25.61
CA ASN A 84 5.30 -9.50 -25.33
C ASN A 84 5.52 -8.98 -23.90
N ILE A 85 4.56 -9.21 -23.00
CA ILE A 85 4.68 -8.79 -21.60
C ILE A 85 5.40 -9.90 -20.83
N ARG A 86 6.62 -9.64 -20.36
CA ARG A 86 7.36 -10.52 -19.46
C ARG A 86 6.60 -10.59 -18.13
N LYS A 87 6.06 -11.76 -17.84
CA LYS A 87 5.36 -12.07 -16.60
C LYS A 87 6.28 -12.93 -15.77
N GLU A 88 7.03 -12.28 -14.89
CA GLU A 88 8.10 -12.90 -14.13
C GLU A 88 7.74 -12.89 -12.65
N PHE A 89 8.03 -13.99 -11.99
CA PHE A 89 7.77 -14.14 -10.56
C PHE A 89 9.11 -14.31 -9.87
N TYR A 90 9.35 -13.54 -8.84
CA TYR A 90 10.64 -13.46 -8.18
C TYR A 90 10.55 -13.97 -6.74
N VAL A 91 11.60 -14.68 -6.31
CA VAL A 91 11.83 -15.08 -4.92
C VAL A 91 13.19 -14.53 -4.51
N ASN A 92 13.22 -13.58 -3.57
CA ASN A 92 14.45 -12.90 -3.15
C ASN A 92 15.27 -12.36 -4.33
N SER A 93 14.60 -11.65 -5.24
CA SER A 93 15.15 -11.07 -6.48
C SER A 93 15.53 -12.06 -7.59
N GLU A 94 15.19 -13.33 -7.44
CA GLU A 94 15.56 -14.38 -8.40
C GLU A 94 14.33 -14.90 -9.13
N GLU A 95 14.39 -15.00 -10.47
CA GLU A 95 13.25 -15.43 -11.28
C GLU A 95 12.94 -16.92 -11.03
N VAL A 96 11.69 -17.21 -10.65
CA VAL A 96 11.20 -18.56 -10.38
C VAL A 96 9.85 -18.77 -11.03
N LYS A 97 9.71 -19.84 -11.83
CA LYS A 97 8.41 -20.23 -12.37
C LYS A 97 7.45 -20.63 -11.23
N VAL A 98 6.25 -20.04 -11.20
CA VAL A 98 5.20 -20.27 -10.16
C VAL A 98 4.93 -21.76 -9.89
N LYS A 99 5.02 -22.61 -10.92
CA LYS A 99 4.86 -24.08 -10.80
C LYS A 99 5.90 -24.74 -9.89
N HIS A 100 7.09 -24.16 -9.76
CA HIS A 100 8.19 -24.69 -8.95
C HIS A 100 8.17 -24.24 -7.48
N LEU A 101 7.43 -23.17 -7.15
CA LEU A 101 7.35 -22.63 -5.78
C LEU A 101 6.99 -23.69 -4.72
N GLY A 102 6.09 -24.61 -5.06
CA GLY A 102 5.70 -25.67 -4.13
C GLY A 102 6.84 -26.62 -3.77
N LYS A 103 7.76 -26.90 -4.71
CA LYS A 103 8.95 -27.72 -4.47
C LYS A 103 10.00 -26.94 -3.69
N LEU A 104 10.21 -25.68 -4.07
CA LEU A 104 11.15 -24.78 -3.39
C LEU A 104 10.77 -24.61 -1.91
N PHE A 105 9.53 -24.25 -1.60
CA PHE A 105 9.10 -24.03 -0.21
C PHE A 105 9.21 -25.30 0.63
N ARG A 106 8.89 -26.46 0.05
CA ARG A 106 9.06 -27.75 0.72
C ARG A 106 10.54 -28.04 1.00
N PHE A 107 11.42 -27.78 0.04
CA PHE A 107 12.86 -27.93 0.25
C PHE A 107 13.36 -27.02 1.37
N LEU A 108 13.01 -25.73 1.34
CA LEU A 108 13.43 -24.77 2.35
C LEU A 108 12.96 -25.20 3.75
N LYS A 109 11.69 -25.57 3.90
CA LYS A 109 11.12 -25.95 5.18
C LYS A 109 11.59 -27.32 5.66
N ASP A 110 11.45 -28.35 4.84
CA ASP A 110 11.57 -29.75 5.30
C ASP A 110 13.02 -30.28 5.17
N VAL A 111 13.78 -29.80 4.18
CA VAL A 111 15.15 -30.30 3.90
C VAL A 111 16.21 -29.37 4.47
N ALA A 112 16.15 -28.07 4.16
CA ALA A 112 17.11 -27.09 4.65
C ALA A 112 16.80 -26.58 6.07
N GLN A 113 15.59 -26.88 6.57
CA GLN A 113 15.11 -26.51 7.90
C GLN A 113 15.18 -25.00 8.14
N VAL A 114 14.81 -24.22 7.13
CA VAL A 114 14.76 -22.76 7.20
C VAL A 114 13.62 -22.35 8.12
N LYS A 115 13.97 -21.60 9.16
CA LYS A 115 13.02 -20.89 10.01
C LYS A 115 12.79 -19.50 9.42
N VAL A 116 11.76 -19.37 8.60
CA VAL A 116 11.36 -18.09 8.03
C VAL A 116 10.89 -17.18 9.15
N ARG A 117 11.43 -15.95 9.19
CA ARG A 117 11.06 -14.89 10.14
C ARG A 117 10.40 -13.71 9.46
N GLU A 118 10.73 -13.46 8.19
CA GLU A 118 10.17 -12.33 7.45
C GLU A 118 9.55 -12.80 6.14
N ILE A 119 8.36 -12.30 5.84
CA ILE A 119 7.65 -12.52 4.59
C ILE A 119 7.14 -11.18 4.07
N ARG A 120 7.51 -10.86 2.83
CA ARG A 120 7.08 -9.66 2.10
C ARG A 120 6.54 -10.08 0.74
N LEU A 121 5.30 -9.73 0.46
CA LEU A 121 4.67 -9.91 -0.84
C LEU A 121 4.58 -8.53 -1.51
N LYS A 122 4.97 -8.43 -2.78
CA LYS A 122 4.88 -7.21 -3.59
C LYS A 122 4.18 -7.47 -4.92
N ASN A 123 3.17 -6.66 -5.25
CA ASN A 123 2.46 -6.66 -6.54
C ASN A 123 1.75 -7.99 -6.89
N LEU A 124 1.48 -8.84 -5.89
CA LEU A 124 0.85 -10.14 -6.15
C LEU A 124 -0.65 -10.01 -6.47
N SER A 125 -1.27 -8.87 -6.17
CA SER A 125 -2.64 -8.56 -6.56
C SER A 125 -2.82 -8.51 -8.09
N ARG A 126 -1.73 -8.27 -8.84
CA ARG A 126 -1.71 -8.30 -10.32
C ARG A 126 -1.67 -9.72 -10.90
N LEU A 127 -1.45 -10.75 -10.08
CA LEU A 127 -1.54 -12.15 -10.52
C LEU A 127 -2.96 -12.51 -10.93
N ASN A 128 -3.08 -13.51 -11.80
CA ASN A 128 -4.36 -14.14 -12.08
C ASN A 128 -5.01 -14.60 -10.76
N VAL A 129 -6.24 -14.16 -10.49
CA VAL A 129 -7.01 -14.44 -9.26
C VAL A 129 -7.09 -15.94 -8.95
N THR A 130 -7.11 -16.80 -9.97
CA THR A 130 -7.09 -18.26 -9.79
C THR A 130 -5.83 -18.78 -9.09
N LEU A 131 -4.73 -18.03 -9.12
CA LEU A 131 -3.45 -18.37 -8.49
C LEU A 131 -3.31 -17.83 -7.07
N HIS A 132 -4.14 -16.87 -6.66
CA HIS A 132 -4.07 -16.24 -5.34
C HIS A 132 -4.17 -17.28 -4.21
N ARG A 133 -5.25 -18.08 -4.21
CA ARG A 133 -5.47 -19.12 -3.19
C ARG A 133 -4.39 -20.22 -3.21
N PRO A 134 -4.03 -20.83 -4.36
CA PRO A 134 -2.94 -21.79 -4.42
C PRO A 134 -1.60 -21.25 -3.90
N LEU A 135 -1.30 -19.97 -4.14
CA LEU A 135 -0.07 -19.35 -3.65
C LEU A 135 -0.14 -19.07 -2.15
N HIS A 136 -1.25 -18.50 -1.67
CA HIS A 136 -1.52 -18.32 -0.25
C HIS A 136 -1.34 -19.63 0.52
N ASP A 137 -1.95 -20.72 0.06
CA ASP A 137 -1.89 -22.02 0.75
C ASP A 137 -0.47 -22.60 0.75
N LYS A 138 0.32 -22.33 -0.31
CA LYS A 138 1.74 -22.69 -0.35
C LYS A 138 2.56 -21.88 0.67
N VAL A 139 2.36 -20.56 0.76
CA VAL A 139 3.10 -19.72 1.71
C VAL A 139 2.72 -20.10 3.15
N ILE A 140 1.43 -20.12 3.48
CA ILE A 140 0.96 -20.41 4.83
C ILE A 140 1.25 -21.86 5.23
N GLY A 141 1.00 -22.84 4.34
CA GLY A 141 1.07 -24.26 4.68
C GLY A 141 2.45 -24.89 4.47
N LYS A 142 3.09 -24.59 3.33
CA LYS A 142 4.34 -25.27 2.91
C LYS A 142 5.60 -24.50 3.25
N LEU A 143 5.55 -23.18 3.35
CA LEU A 143 6.71 -22.36 3.74
C LEU A 143 6.71 -22.12 5.25
N ILE A 144 5.66 -21.48 5.79
CA ILE A 144 5.55 -21.18 7.22
C ILE A 144 5.18 -22.45 8.01
N GLY A 145 4.11 -23.14 7.60
CA GLY A 145 3.62 -24.33 8.28
C GLY A 145 3.24 -24.05 9.74
N ASN A 146 3.89 -24.74 10.67
CA ASN A 146 3.60 -24.64 12.10
C ASN A 146 4.36 -23.49 12.80
N ASN A 147 5.34 -22.88 12.13
CA ASN A 147 6.22 -21.86 12.72
C ASN A 147 5.61 -20.45 12.65
N LYS A 148 4.28 -20.35 12.71
CA LYS A 148 3.56 -19.07 12.56
C LYS A 148 3.93 -18.05 13.63
N SER A 149 4.27 -18.52 14.84
CA SER A 149 4.68 -17.70 15.98
C SER A 149 6.11 -17.18 15.89
N GLU A 150 6.92 -17.72 14.97
CA GLU A 150 8.29 -17.25 14.72
C GLU A 150 8.34 -16.12 13.67
N ILE A 151 7.19 -15.74 13.09
CA ILE A 151 7.13 -14.68 12.07
C ILE A 151 7.20 -13.30 12.73
N GLU A 152 8.28 -12.58 12.43
CA GLU A 152 8.60 -11.24 12.92
C GLU A 152 8.10 -10.13 11.97
N THR A 153 8.09 -10.41 10.66
CA THR A 153 7.55 -9.51 9.62
C THR A 153 6.60 -10.24 8.68
N PHE A 154 5.40 -9.71 8.48
CA PHE A 154 4.38 -10.28 7.60
C PHE A 154 3.66 -9.18 6.80
N ILE A 155 4.11 -8.96 5.56
CA ILE A 155 3.71 -7.81 4.74
C ILE A 155 3.16 -8.24 3.38
N GLY A 156 2.10 -7.56 2.92
CA GLY A 156 1.52 -7.71 1.58
C GLY A 156 0.68 -8.97 1.35
N MET A 157 0.35 -9.73 2.41
CA MET A 157 -0.46 -10.95 2.25
C MET A 157 -1.90 -10.66 1.78
N ASP A 158 -2.38 -9.45 2.01
CA ASP A 158 -3.68 -8.96 1.53
C ASP A 158 -3.77 -8.91 0.00
N ASP A 159 -2.65 -8.86 -0.73
CA ASP A 159 -2.62 -8.96 -2.20
C ASP A 159 -3.31 -10.23 -2.72
N ILE A 160 -3.17 -11.34 -2.00
CA ILE A 160 -3.66 -12.67 -2.40
C ILE A 160 -4.63 -13.28 -1.39
N CYS A 161 -4.86 -12.61 -0.26
CA CYS A 161 -5.76 -13.04 0.80
C CYS A 161 -6.50 -11.83 1.39
N HIS A 162 -7.44 -11.26 0.64
CA HIS A 162 -8.32 -10.20 1.11
C HIS A 162 -9.75 -10.73 1.33
N PRO A 163 -10.43 -10.40 2.44
CA PRO A 163 -10.04 -9.46 3.52
C PRO A 163 -9.11 -10.06 4.58
N GLY A 164 -8.61 -11.29 4.35
CA GLY A 164 -7.77 -12.03 5.29
C GLY A 164 -8.50 -13.26 5.82
N CYS A 165 -7.78 -14.38 5.94
CA CYS A 165 -8.30 -15.61 6.51
C CYS A 165 -7.90 -15.77 7.99
N SER A 166 -8.52 -16.73 8.69
CA SER A 166 -8.22 -17.01 10.10
C SER A 166 -6.75 -17.34 10.37
N HIS A 167 -6.03 -17.91 9.38
CA HIS A 167 -4.60 -18.16 9.51
C HIS A 167 -3.76 -16.90 9.39
N CYS A 168 -4.08 -16.01 8.43
CA CYS A 168 -3.39 -14.73 8.28
C CYS A 168 -3.61 -13.86 9.52
N LEU A 169 -4.85 -13.80 10.03
CA LEU A 169 -5.18 -13.07 11.25
C LEU A 169 -4.43 -13.60 12.48
N LYS A 170 -4.21 -14.91 12.60
CA LYS A 170 -3.40 -15.49 13.68
C LYS A 170 -1.96 -15.01 13.64
N ILE A 171 -1.36 -14.93 12.45
CA ILE A 171 0.00 -14.40 12.28
C ILE A 171 0.00 -12.90 12.58
N ALA A 172 -0.91 -12.13 11.98
CA ALA A 172 -0.99 -10.69 12.17
C ALA A 172 -1.12 -10.28 13.65
N LYS A 173 -1.85 -11.05 14.47
CA LYS A 173 -2.04 -10.76 15.90
C LYS A 173 -0.77 -10.90 16.76
N GLN A 174 0.19 -11.71 16.33
CA GLN A 174 1.41 -12.00 17.09
C GLN A 174 2.67 -11.44 16.43
N CYS A 175 2.55 -10.94 15.20
CA CYS A 175 3.66 -10.44 14.40
C CYS A 175 3.98 -8.98 14.79
N PRO A 176 5.23 -8.67 15.19
CA PRO A 176 5.66 -7.31 15.50
C PRO A 176 5.49 -6.33 14.34
N ILE A 177 5.75 -6.76 13.11
CA ILE A 177 5.68 -5.92 11.91
C ILE A 177 4.69 -6.52 10.92
N TYR A 178 3.53 -5.88 10.78
CA TYR A 178 2.49 -6.23 9.83
C TYR A 178 2.09 -5.02 9.00
N GLY A 179 1.84 -5.18 7.70
CA GLY A 179 1.36 -4.07 6.86
C GLY A 179 1.62 -4.20 5.37
N PRO A 180 1.45 -3.11 4.57
CA PRO A 180 0.98 -1.80 4.99
C PRO A 180 -0.44 -1.87 5.57
N LEU A 181 -0.71 -1.07 6.60
CA LEU A 181 -2.07 -0.91 7.09
C LEU A 181 -2.78 0.05 6.13
N ILE A 182 -3.55 -0.54 5.21
CA ILE A 182 -4.34 0.21 4.24
C ILE A 182 -5.77 0.28 4.77
N ILE A 183 -6.24 1.50 5.03
CA ILE A 183 -7.66 1.76 5.25
C ILE A 183 -8.23 2.32 3.97
N SER A 184 -9.36 1.76 3.54
CA SER A 184 -10.15 2.34 2.47
C SER A 184 -11.23 3.27 3.02
N ASP A 185 -11.61 4.23 2.21
CA ASP A 185 -12.76 5.08 2.47
C ASP A 185 -14.06 4.33 2.78
N TYR A 186 -14.35 3.23 2.08
CA TYR A 186 -15.55 2.42 2.32
C TYR A 186 -15.51 1.71 3.67
N LEU A 187 -14.33 1.37 4.20
CA LEU A 187 -14.23 0.79 5.55
C LEU A 187 -14.69 1.80 6.60
N LEU A 188 -14.30 3.07 6.44
CA LEU A 188 -14.78 4.15 7.32
C LEU A 188 -16.31 4.25 7.28
N ASP A 189 -16.89 4.18 6.07
CA ASP A 189 -18.34 4.18 5.90
C ASP A 189 -19.03 2.97 6.55
N ASP A 190 -18.49 1.76 6.37
CA ASP A 190 -19.06 0.53 6.96
C ASP A 190 -19.04 0.58 8.49
N LEU A 191 -17.94 1.05 9.08
CA LEU A 191 -17.82 1.26 10.52
C LEU A 191 -18.87 2.27 11.02
N ALA A 192 -19.05 3.38 10.30
CA ALA A 192 -20.04 4.39 10.65
C ALA A 192 -21.47 3.85 10.54
N ASN A 193 -21.81 3.14 9.46
CA ASN A 193 -23.13 2.54 9.29
C ASN A 193 -23.40 1.55 10.43
N LEU A 194 -22.46 0.65 10.71
CA LEU A 194 -22.60 -0.33 11.78
C LEU A 194 -22.86 0.33 13.14
N CYS A 195 -22.07 1.35 13.50
CA CYS A 195 -22.22 2.04 14.79
C CYS A 195 -23.55 2.81 14.87
N VAL A 196 -23.94 3.50 13.81
CA VAL A 196 -25.20 4.28 13.78
C VAL A 196 -26.43 3.37 13.78
N GLU A 197 -26.37 2.21 13.12
CA GLU A 197 -27.46 1.23 13.06
C GLU A 197 -27.62 0.47 14.37
N SER A 198 -26.52 0.17 15.06
CA SER A 198 -26.51 -0.58 16.33
C SER A 198 -26.74 0.28 17.57
N SER A 199 -26.83 1.61 17.43
CA SER A 199 -26.93 2.54 18.57
C SER A 199 -28.24 3.32 18.60
N GLU A 200 -28.76 3.51 19.82
CA GLU A 200 -29.99 4.28 20.07
C GLU A 200 -29.71 5.79 20.22
N THR A 201 -28.53 6.16 20.73
CA THR A 201 -28.12 7.56 20.95
C THR A 201 -26.79 7.88 20.26
N LYS A 202 -26.49 9.18 20.11
CA LYS A 202 -25.20 9.66 19.58
C LYS A 202 -24.04 9.21 20.47
N GLU A 203 -24.22 9.28 21.78
CA GLU A 203 -23.22 8.92 22.79
C GLU A 203 -22.91 7.43 22.72
N ALA A 204 -23.95 6.58 22.63
CA ALA A 204 -23.78 5.13 22.46
C ALA A 204 -23.05 4.80 21.15
N CYS A 205 -23.31 5.55 20.07
CA CYS A 205 -22.61 5.41 18.79
C CYS A 205 -21.12 5.77 18.91
N LEU A 206 -20.79 6.88 19.58
CA LEU A 206 -19.40 7.29 19.81
C LEU A 206 -18.68 6.29 20.72
N ASP A 207 -19.34 5.74 21.72
CA ASP A 207 -18.82 4.68 22.57
C ASP A 207 -18.57 3.39 21.79
N ALA A 208 -19.47 3.01 20.86
CA ALA A 208 -19.27 1.86 19.99
C ALA A 208 -18.04 2.04 19.09
N ILE A 209 -17.89 3.21 18.46
CA ILE A 209 -16.69 3.58 17.67
C ILE A 209 -15.44 3.47 18.54
N ASN A 210 -15.50 4.01 19.77
CA ASN A 210 -14.43 3.93 20.76
C ASN A 210 -14.10 2.51 21.20
N ARG A 211 -15.01 1.53 21.12
CA ARG A 211 -14.68 0.13 21.44
C ARG A 211 -14.12 -0.62 20.22
N MET A 212 -14.57 -0.26 19.02
CA MET A 212 -14.15 -0.90 17.77
C MET A 212 -12.73 -0.56 17.36
N ILE A 213 -12.32 0.71 17.51
CA ILE A 213 -10.97 1.16 17.13
C ILE A 213 -10.02 0.87 18.29
N SER A 214 -9.40 -0.31 18.28
CA SER A 214 -8.50 -0.76 19.35
C SER A 214 -7.28 0.16 19.51
N SER A 215 -6.88 0.41 20.77
CA SER A 215 -5.59 1.04 21.13
C SER A 215 -4.42 0.07 21.12
N SER A 216 -4.66 -1.23 20.87
CA SER A 216 -3.61 -2.25 20.80
C SER A 216 -2.80 -2.21 19.49
N ILE A 217 -3.17 -1.34 18.56
CA ILE A 217 -2.50 -1.16 17.27
C ILE A 217 -1.64 0.10 17.38
N SER A 218 -0.37 0.00 16.97
CA SER A 218 0.47 1.15 16.66
C SER A 218 0.79 1.12 15.17
N CYS A 219 0.80 2.28 14.53
CA CYS A 219 0.96 2.39 13.09
C CYS A 219 1.95 3.51 12.78
N HIS A 220 3.13 3.20 12.25
CA HIS A 220 4.06 4.25 11.84
C HIS A 220 3.58 4.97 10.58
N THR A 221 3.26 4.20 9.53
CA THR A 221 2.74 4.70 8.26
C THR A 221 1.36 4.11 7.98
N LEU A 222 0.34 4.96 7.89
CA LEU A 222 -1.02 4.59 7.49
C LEU A 222 -1.26 5.01 6.04
N GLN A 223 -1.72 4.10 5.19
CA GLN A 223 -2.20 4.46 3.85
C GLN A 223 -3.73 4.54 3.86
N LEU A 224 -4.27 5.70 3.48
CA LEU A 224 -5.71 5.92 3.34
C LEU A 224 -6.07 5.99 1.85
N ASN A 225 -6.71 4.93 1.34
CA ASN A 225 -7.18 4.86 -0.04
C ASN A 225 -8.53 5.55 -0.18
N ILE A 226 -8.58 6.60 -1.00
CA ILE A 226 -9.78 7.43 -1.22
C ILE A 226 -10.19 7.32 -2.67
N SER A 227 -11.41 6.87 -2.91
CA SER A 227 -11.99 6.83 -4.26
C SER A 227 -12.34 8.24 -4.74
N GLU A 228 -11.97 8.56 -5.98
CA GLU A 228 -12.43 9.77 -6.67
C GLU A 228 -13.93 9.70 -6.98
N ASN A 229 -14.45 8.48 -7.14
CA ASN A 229 -15.83 8.19 -7.56
C ASN A 229 -16.75 7.75 -6.43
N ARG A 230 -16.65 8.37 -5.24
CA ARG A 230 -17.55 8.05 -4.12
C ARG A 230 -18.98 8.49 -4.38
N LYS A 231 -19.84 7.53 -4.73
CA LYS A 231 -21.24 7.75 -5.11
C LYS A 231 -22.17 7.11 -4.09
N LYS A 232 -23.28 7.79 -3.80
CA LYS A 232 -24.38 7.19 -3.03
C LYS A 232 -25.09 6.13 -3.89
N ARG A 233 -25.68 5.12 -3.24
CA ARG A 233 -26.51 4.09 -3.89
C ARG A 233 -27.72 4.66 -4.65
N ASP A 234 -28.32 5.73 -4.13
CA ASP A 234 -29.45 6.39 -4.79
C ASP A 234 -28.94 7.34 -5.87
N PRO A 235 -29.55 7.38 -7.07
CA PRO A 235 -29.14 8.28 -8.14
C PRO A 235 -29.23 9.72 -7.62
N PRO A 236 -28.12 10.48 -7.60
CA PRO A 236 -28.18 11.83 -7.09
C PRO A 236 -28.95 12.70 -8.10
N GLN A 237 -30.01 13.38 -7.64
CA GLN A 237 -30.67 14.46 -8.40
C GLN A 237 -29.69 15.60 -8.79
N LYS A 238 -28.52 15.68 -8.13
CA LYS A 238 -27.44 16.63 -8.46
C LYS A 238 -26.09 15.90 -8.52
N LYS A 239 -25.51 15.82 -9.73
CA LYS A 239 -24.27 15.10 -10.09
C LYS A 239 -22.95 15.56 -9.38
N THR A 240 -22.99 16.41 -8.36
CA THR A 240 -21.82 17.26 -8.05
C THR A 240 -21.14 17.07 -6.69
N SER A 241 -21.74 16.41 -5.69
CA SER A 241 -21.07 16.20 -4.40
C SER A 241 -20.70 14.73 -4.22
N THR A 242 -19.41 14.44 -4.01
CA THR A 242 -19.00 13.11 -3.57
C THR A 242 -19.54 12.83 -2.16
N MET A 243 -19.72 11.54 -1.84
CA MET A 243 -20.15 11.13 -0.51
C MET A 243 -19.12 11.54 0.56
N PRO A 244 -19.56 12.11 1.70
CA PRO A 244 -18.66 12.48 2.79
C PRO A 244 -18.11 11.25 3.52
N MET A 245 -17.04 11.46 4.30
CA MET A 245 -16.50 10.52 5.29
C MET A 245 -16.96 10.84 6.71
N PRO A 246 -17.04 9.83 7.57
CA PRO A 246 -17.27 10.01 9.01
C PRO A 246 -15.97 10.46 9.69
N ARG A 247 -15.90 11.73 10.06
CA ARG A 247 -14.66 12.34 10.59
C ARG A 247 -14.18 11.68 11.87
N GLU A 248 -15.08 11.43 12.82
CA GLU A 248 -14.75 10.95 14.16
C GLU A 248 -14.02 9.60 14.12
N ILE A 249 -14.33 8.76 13.13
CA ILE A 249 -13.69 7.45 12.93
C ILE A 249 -12.24 7.65 12.45
N LEU A 250 -12.02 8.54 11.48
CA LEU A 250 -10.68 8.84 10.97
C LEU A 250 -9.81 9.48 12.07
N ASP A 251 -10.34 10.49 12.76
CA ASP A 251 -9.63 11.19 13.83
C ASP A 251 -9.23 10.21 14.94
N LEU A 252 -10.15 9.31 15.32
CA LEU A 252 -9.88 8.32 16.36
C LEU A 252 -8.83 7.28 15.94
N ILE A 253 -8.83 6.85 14.68
CA ILE A 253 -7.80 5.98 14.11
C ILE A 253 -6.43 6.64 14.20
N LEU A 254 -6.31 7.88 13.71
CA LEU A 254 -5.04 8.60 13.68
C LEU A 254 -4.50 8.83 15.10
N ALA A 255 -5.37 9.23 16.03
CA ALA A 255 -5.01 9.48 17.42
C ALA A 255 -4.62 8.19 18.16
N ARG A 256 -5.45 7.15 18.12
CA ARG A 256 -5.24 5.93 18.91
C ARG A 256 -4.10 5.08 18.40
N TRP A 257 -3.89 5.04 17.09
CA TRP A 257 -2.80 4.24 16.52
C TRP A 257 -1.47 4.99 16.49
N ASN A 258 -1.43 6.22 17.04
CA ASN A 258 -0.27 7.09 17.10
C ASN A 258 0.42 7.20 15.74
N VAL A 259 -0.39 7.50 14.71
CA VAL A 259 0.08 7.53 13.33
C VAL A 259 1.12 8.62 13.17
N TYR A 260 2.31 8.28 12.67
CA TYR A 260 3.38 9.25 12.42
C TYR A 260 3.29 9.82 11.00
N HIS A 261 3.03 8.95 10.03
CA HIS A 261 3.00 9.28 8.61
C HIS A 261 1.69 8.79 7.97
N VAL A 262 0.98 9.65 7.26
CA VAL A 262 -0.21 9.28 6.46
C VAL A 262 0.10 9.40 4.98
N ILE A 263 -0.20 8.36 4.21
CA ILE A 263 -0.19 8.40 2.75
C ILE A 263 -1.65 8.48 2.29
N LEU A 264 -2.07 9.63 1.77
CA LEU A 264 -3.36 9.82 1.14
C LEU A 264 -3.27 9.32 -0.30
N LYS A 265 -3.71 8.09 -0.54
CA LYS A 265 -3.69 7.50 -1.87
C LYS A 265 -5.02 7.74 -2.58
N ILE A 266 -4.99 8.60 -3.59
CA ILE A 266 -6.16 8.91 -4.40
C ILE A 266 -6.25 7.89 -5.54
N VAL A 267 -7.35 7.14 -5.58
CA VAL A 267 -7.58 6.09 -6.58
C VAL A 267 -8.85 6.37 -7.36
N TYR A 268 -8.87 6.03 -8.66
CA TYR A 268 -10.09 6.21 -9.47
C TYR A 268 -11.31 5.49 -8.89
N LYS A 269 -11.10 4.26 -8.38
CA LYS A 269 -12.15 3.44 -7.76
C LYS A 269 -11.55 2.48 -6.72
N THR A 270 -12.06 2.53 -5.49
CA THR A 270 -11.84 1.47 -4.48
C THR A 270 -12.73 0.26 -4.77
N ARG A 271 -12.55 -0.86 -4.04
CA ARG A 271 -13.34 -2.09 -4.24
C ARG A 271 -14.86 -1.86 -4.24
N GLN A 272 -15.33 -0.81 -3.56
CA GLN A 272 -16.72 -0.41 -3.49
C GLN A 272 -16.86 1.06 -3.91
N ASP A 273 -17.47 1.29 -5.08
CA ASP A 273 -17.77 2.63 -5.58
C ASP A 273 -19.07 3.21 -5.02
N VAL A 274 -19.97 2.35 -4.56
CA VAL A 274 -21.28 2.72 -4.03
C VAL A 274 -21.30 2.64 -2.51
N GLN A 275 -21.31 3.81 -1.85
CA GLN A 275 -21.46 3.89 -0.40
C GLN A 275 -22.94 3.83 0.01
N LEU A 276 -23.24 3.05 1.06
CA LEU A 276 -24.58 3.00 1.67
C LEU A 276 -25.00 4.39 2.17
N GLY A 277 -24.10 5.03 2.93
CA GLY A 277 -24.32 6.37 3.48
C GLY A 277 -25.47 6.45 4.49
N ASN A 278 -25.93 5.35 5.07
CA ASN A 278 -27.03 5.34 6.05
C ASN A 278 -26.69 6.20 7.26
N TRP A 279 -25.43 6.17 7.70
CA TRP A 279 -24.92 6.95 8.82
C TRP A 279 -25.13 8.46 8.64
N THR A 280 -25.20 8.96 7.40
CA THR A 280 -25.37 10.39 7.10
C THR A 280 -26.77 10.94 7.47
N ARG A 281 -27.75 10.06 7.72
CA ARG A 281 -29.14 10.41 8.01
C ARG A 281 -29.36 10.92 9.44
N LYS A 282 -28.66 10.35 10.42
CA LYS A 282 -28.85 10.71 11.85
C LYS A 282 -28.06 11.95 12.28
N ASN A 283 -27.14 12.45 11.45
CA ASN A 283 -26.24 13.58 11.77
C ASN A 283 -25.48 13.43 13.10
N TRP A 284 -25.24 12.19 13.54
CA TRP A 284 -24.46 11.91 14.76
C TRP A 284 -22.96 12.05 14.56
N LEU A 285 -22.49 11.84 13.33
CA LEU A 285 -21.10 11.94 12.91
C LEU A 285 -20.92 13.12 11.95
N THR A 286 -19.77 13.77 12.03
CA THR A 286 -19.41 14.92 11.22
C THR A 286 -19.06 14.49 9.80
N LYS A 287 -19.69 15.16 8.83
CA LYS A 287 -19.49 14.90 7.40
C LYS A 287 -18.24 15.63 6.91
N PHE A 288 -17.18 14.87 6.60
CA PHE A 288 -15.92 15.40 6.11
C PHE A 288 -15.70 15.11 4.62
N ARG A 289 -15.14 16.06 3.87
CA ARG A 289 -14.63 15.84 2.52
C ARG A 289 -13.31 16.57 2.37
N PHE A 290 -12.34 15.95 1.70
CA PHE A 290 -11.04 16.57 1.45
C PHE A 290 -11.12 17.81 0.53
N HIS A 291 -12.23 18.03 -0.17
CA HIS A 291 -12.46 19.21 -1.00
C HIS A 291 -13.40 20.25 -0.38
N ASN A 292 -13.81 20.09 0.89
CA ASN A 292 -14.54 21.16 1.57
C ASN A 292 -13.64 22.41 1.70
N GLN A 293 -14.23 23.61 1.68
CA GLN A 293 -13.49 24.85 1.93
C GLN A 293 -12.97 24.87 3.37
N TYR A 294 -11.76 25.39 3.57
CA TYR A 294 -11.03 25.32 4.84
C TYR A 294 -11.78 25.95 6.01
N ASP A 295 -12.32 27.15 5.80
CA ASP A 295 -13.12 27.93 6.76
C ASP A 295 -14.37 27.20 7.25
N THR A 296 -14.85 26.20 6.50
CA THR A 296 -16.01 25.38 6.88
C THR A 296 -15.65 24.15 7.72
N VAL A 297 -14.36 23.90 7.99
CA VAL A 297 -13.87 22.68 8.68
C VAL A 297 -13.44 23.00 10.10
N THR A 298 -14.14 22.44 11.09
CA THR A 298 -13.75 22.53 12.51
C THR A 298 -12.40 21.83 12.75
N VAL A 299 -11.61 22.18 13.77
CA VAL A 299 -10.39 21.41 14.12
C VAL A 299 -10.78 20.15 14.91
N SER A 300 -9.96 19.08 14.82
CA SER A 300 -10.21 17.89 15.64
C SER A 300 -9.91 18.18 17.10
N ASN A 301 -10.75 17.68 18.01
CA ASN A 301 -10.51 17.82 19.45
C ASN A 301 -9.55 16.75 20.01
N LEU A 302 -9.09 15.81 19.17
CA LEU A 302 -8.15 14.78 19.57
C LEU A 302 -6.69 15.26 19.40
N ASN A 303 -5.81 14.83 20.30
CA ASN A 303 -4.38 15.09 20.18
C ASN A 303 -3.76 14.15 19.12
N ILE A 304 -3.90 14.52 17.85
CA ILE A 304 -3.36 13.74 16.73
C ILE A 304 -1.91 14.17 16.46
N LYS A 305 -0.97 13.20 16.54
CA LYS A 305 0.48 13.47 16.50
C LYS A 305 1.16 13.19 15.16
N THR A 306 0.40 13.03 14.09
CA THR A 306 0.97 12.79 12.75
C THR A 306 1.87 13.93 12.35
N GLN A 307 3.08 13.61 11.92
CA GLN A 307 4.11 14.57 11.55
C GLN A 307 4.28 14.70 10.04
N LYS A 308 3.85 13.69 9.28
CA LYS A 308 4.02 13.65 7.82
C LYS A 308 2.73 13.22 7.12
N VAL A 309 2.39 13.91 6.04
CA VAL A 309 1.29 13.53 5.14
C VAL A 309 1.80 13.60 3.70
N ASP A 310 1.82 12.46 3.02
CA ASP A 310 2.13 12.38 1.58
C ASP A 310 0.83 12.16 0.79
N ILE A 311 0.78 12.66 -0.45
CA ILE A 311 -0.33 12.37 -1.37
C ILE A 311 0.19 11.55 -2.54
N ASP A 312 -0.38 10.37 -2.72
CA ASP A 312 -0.09 9.47 -3.84
C ASP A 312 -1.21 9.57 -4.88
N LEU A 313 -0.84 10.02 -6.08
CA LEU A 313 -1.74 10.20 -7.23
C LEU A 313 -1.46 9.21 -8.37
N SER A 314 -0.57 8.23 -8.16
CA SER A 314 -0.20 7.24 -9.18
C SER A 314 -1.43 6.51 -9.77
N ASP A 315 -2.44 6.25 -8.96
CA ASP A 315 -3.66 5.52 -9.32
C ASP A 315 -4.90 6.43 -9.51
N SER A 316 -4.69 7.75 -9.54
CA SER A 316 -5.72 8.75 -9.81
C SER A 316 -5.97 8.86 -11.31
N ALA A 317 -7.24 9.00 -11.72
CA ALA A 317 -7.59 9.30 -13.12
C ALA A 317 -7.97 10.77 -13.31
N GLU A 318 -8.66 11.38 -12.34
CA GLU A 318 -9.14 12.75 -12.47
C GLU A 318 -8.14 13.79 -11.94
N LEU A 319 -7.52 13.54 -10.79
CA LEU A 319 -6.61 14.50 -10.15
C LEU A 319 -5.22 14.51 -10.80
N SER A 320 -4.72 13.35 -11.23
CA SER A 320 -3.47 13.23 -12.00
C SER A 320 -3.53 14.00 -13.33
N THR A 321 -4.65 13.91 -14.05
CA THR A 321 -4.87 14.62 -15.31
C THR A 321 -5.04 16.13 -15.12
N LEU A 322 -5.64 16.55 -14.01
CA LEU A 322 -5.75 17.97 -13.63
C LEU A 322 -4.37 18.60 -13.38
N ILE A 323 -3.48 17.88 -12.68
CA ILE A 323 -2.12 18.34 -12.34
C ILE A 323 -1.19 18.30 -13.56
N ALA A 324 -1.32 17.27 -14.42
CA ALA A 324 -0.54 17.15 -15.65
C ALA A 324 -0.91 18.17 -16.75
N GLY A 325 -1.88 19.06 -16.50
CA GLY A 325 -2.21 20.18 -17.39
C GLY A 325 -2.92 19.80 -18.69
N SER A 326 -3.41 18.57 -18.84
CA SER A 326 -4.09 18.14 -20.07
C SER A 326 -5.51 18.71 -20.18
N SER A 327 -5.74 19.45 -21.28
CA SER A 327 -6.92 20.27 -21.53
C SER A 327 -8.18 19.45 -21.87
N LEU A 328 -9.31 19.75 -21.20
CA LEU A 328 -10.66 19.85 -21.83
C LEU A 328 -11.79 20.27 -20.87
N HIS A 329 -11.60 20.26 -19.53
CA HIS A 329 -12.66 20.63 -18.57
C HIS A 329 -12.15 21.53 -17.42
N ARG A 330 -11.58 22.69 -17.79
CA ARG A 330 -10.67 23.49 -16.94
C ARG A 330 -11.32 24.32 -15.83
N LYS A 331 -12.59 24.74 -15.92
CA LYS A 331 -13.24 25.57 -14.87
C LYS A 331 -13.79 24.74 -13.70
N ARG A 332 -14.78 23.86 -13.92
CA ARG A 332 -15.45 23.08 -12.85
C ARG A 332 -14.58 22.06 -12.09
N ARG A 333 -13.44 21.65 -12.64
CA ARG A 333 -12.53 20.67 -11.99
C ARG A 333 -11.48 21.35 -11.11
N LYS A 334 -11.07 22.57 -11.45
CA LYS A 334 -10.09 23.35 -10.68
C LYS A 334 -10.68 23.73 -9.32
N ASP A 335 -11.92 24.22 -9.29
CA ASP A 335 -12.63 24.57 -8.05
C ASP A 335 -12.78 23.39 -7.06
N ARG A 336 -12.95 22.17 -7.59
CA ARG A 336 -13.14 20.95 -6.77
C ARG A 336 -11.87 20.45 -6.08
N TYR A 337 -10.69 20.81 -6.58
CA TYR A 337 -9.41 20.36 -6.03
C TYR A 337 -8.48 21.53 -5.72
N GLN A 338 -8.99 22.75 -5.71
CA GLN A 338 -8.21 23.96 -5.48
C GLN A 338 -7.38 23.84 -4.20
N ASN A 339 -7.98 23.34 -3.11
CA ASN A 339 -7.29 23.11 -1.83
C ASN A 339 -6.17 22.06 -1.90
N PHE A 340 -6.27 21.07 -2.81
CA PHE A 340 -5.17 20.13 -3.04
C PHE A 340 -4.03 20.80 -3.81
N LEU A 341 -4.36 21.65 -4.77
CA LEU A 341 -3.41 22.33 -5.67
C LEU A 341 -2.66 23.50 -5.00
N THR A 342 -3.29 24.27 -4.12
CA THR A 342 -2.64 25.41 -3.45
C THR A 342 -1.59 25.00 -2.41
N ASN A 343 -1.61 23.76 -1.94
CA ASN A 343 -0.70 23.30 -0.87
C ASN A 343 0.37 22.31 -1.35
N THR A 344 0.44 22.03 -2.66
CA THR A 344 1.36 21.04 -3.22
C THR A 344 2.62 21.71 -3.80
N SER A 345 3.80 21.36 -3.27
CA SER A 345 5.07 21.59 -3.95
C SER A 345 5.42 20.40 -4.83
N PHE A 346 5.46 20.60 -6.16
CA PHE A 346 5.81 19.56 -7.12
C PHE A 346 7.33 19.42 -7.26
N THR A 347 7.86 18.21 -7.04
CA THR A 347 9.23 17.86 -7.48
C THR A 347 9.19 17.23 -8.88
N HIS A 348 10.36 17.04 -9.50
CA HIS A 348 10.62 16.62 -10.90
C HIS A 348 9.89 15.35 -11.43
N TYR A 349 9.03 14.71 -10.63
CA TYR A 349 8.18 13.59 -11.04
C TYR A 349 6.69 13.95 -10.83
N PRO A 350 5.87 14.06 -11.90
CA PRO A 350 4.49 14.58 -11.83
C PRO A 350 3.48 13.70 -11.06
N HIS A 351 3.90 12.51 -10.59
CA HIS A 351 3.04 11.53 -9.93
C HIS A 351 3.27 11.41 -8.41
N ILE A 352 4.32 12.04 -7.87
CA ILE A 352 4.65 12.02 -6.45
C ILE A 352 4.92 13.46 -6.00
N ALA A 353 4.02 14.01 -5.18
CA ALA A 353 4.18 15.32 -4.56
C ALA A 353 4.59 15.15 -3.09
N TYR A 354 5.68 15.81 -2.69
CA TYR A 354 6.15 15.82 -1.31
C TYR A 354 5.63 17.06 -0.59
N PHE A 355 5.16 16.87 0.65
CA PHE A 355 4.86 17.96 1.57
C PHE A 355 5.98 18.05 2.61
N THR A 356 6.50 19.26 2.82
CA THR A 356 7.27 19.58 4.03
C THR A 356 6.40 20.49 4.88
N MET A 357 5.85 19.99 5.98
CA MET A 357 5.07 20.84 6.90
C MET A 357 5.89 21.16 8.16
N LEU A 358 6.05 22.46 8.39
CA LEU A 358 6.47 23.02 9.67
C LEU A 358 5.28 22.91 10.64
N HIS A 359 5.52 22.22 11.77
CA HIS A 359 4.84 22.31 13.07
C HIS A 359 3.31 22.54 13.14
N GLN A 360 2.66 21.54 13.79
CA GLN A 360 1.48 21.59 14.66
C GLN A 360 0.03 21.49 14.14
N ASP A 361 -0.29 21.73 12.87
CA ASP A 361 -1.71 21.73 12.47
C ASP A 361 -2.04 20.67 11.40
N MET A 362 -2.39 19.47 11.86
CA MET A 362 -3.03 18.50 10.97
C MET A 362 -4.51 18.86 10.80
N ILE A 363 -4.88 19.09 9.53
CA ILE A 363 -6.19 19.58 9.04
C ILE A 363 -6.34 21.10 9.14
N ILE A 364 -5.31 21.85 8.78
CA ILE A 364 -5.45 23.28 8.45
C ILE A 364 -4.49 23.58 7.29
N PHE A 365 -5.04 23.93 6.13
CA PHE A 365 -4.26 24.37 4.98
C PHE A 365 -4.40 25.89 4.85
N SER A 366 -3.29 26.62 4.98
CA SER A 366 -3.22 28.09 4.89
C SER A 366 -1.90 28.53 4.26
N LEU A 367 -1.97 29.47 3.31
CA LEU A 367 -1.37 30.80 3.48
C LEU A 367 -2.09 31.83 2.57
N SER A 368 -2.26 33.02 3.15
CA SER A 368 -2.96 34.20 2.69
C SER A 368 -2.06 35.19 1.93
N GLU A 369 -2.74 36.09 1.20
CA GLU A 369 -2.32 37.45 0.76
C GLU A 369 -1.25 37.59 -0.33
N MET A 370 -1.72 37.97 -1.53
CA MET A 370 -1.17 39.11 -2.27
C MET A 370 -2.35 40.00 -2.68
N GLU A 371 -2.47 41.13 -1.99
CA GLU A 371 -2.96 42.36 -2.60
C GLU A 371 -2.07 42.65 -3.80
N ASP A 372 -2.66 42.90 -4.96
CA ASP A 372 -2.04 43.71 -6.00
C ASP A 372 -3.16 44.41 -6.76
N ASP A 373 -3.16 45.73 -6.58
CA ASP A 373 -3.87 46.73 -7.35
C ASP A 373 -3.61 46.57 -8.86
N MET A 374 -4.65 46.74 -9.66
CA MET A 374 -4.60 47.25 -11.04
C MET A 374 -6.05 47.57 -11.41
N GLU A 375 -6.47 48.79 -11.10
CA GLU A 375 -6.51 49.92 -12.02
C GLU A 375 -7.70 49.82 -12.97
N ASP A 376 -8.60 50.77 -12.76
CA ASP A 376 -9.72 51.12 -13.62
C ASP A 376 -9.24 51.38 -15.05
N GLU A 377 -9.86 50.72 -16.03
CA GLU A 377 -10.04 51.30 -17.35
C GLU A 377 -11.53 51.22 -17.68
N ASP A 378 -12.20 52.34 -17.40
CA ASP A 378 -13.33 52.81 -18.18
C ASP A 378 -12.94 52.79 -19.66
N ASP A 379 -13.78 52.21 -20.50
CA ASP A 379 -13.98 52.79 -21.83
C ASP A 379 -15.44 52.65 -22.25
N VAL A 380 -15.94 53.83 -22.59
CA VAL A 380 -17.28 54.24 -22.96
C VAL A 380 -17.41 54.10 -24.48
N GLU A 381 -18.65 53.99 -24.95
CA GLU A 381 -19.14 54.24 -26.33
C GLU A 381 -19.00 53.05 -27.33
N GLY A 382 -19.99 52.73 -28.17
CA GLY A 382 -21.16 53.50 -28.57
C GLY A 382 -22.39 52.63 -28.86
N GLU A 383 -23.53 53.29 -28.68
CA GLU A 383 -24.78 53.02 -29.37
C GLU A 383 -24.55 53.07 -30.88
N ASP A 384 -25.19 52.18 -31.63
CA ASP A 384 -25.73 52.49 -32.95
C ASP A 384 -26.93 51.56 -33.20
N ASP A 385 -28.10 52.19 -33.18
CA ASP A 385 -29.36 51.69 -33.70
C ASP A 385 -29.24 51.44 -35.21
N VAL A 386 -29.72 50.28 -35.69
CA VAL A 386 -30.35 50.18 -37.02
C VAL A 386 -31.50 49.16 -36.93
N GLU A 387 -32.72 49.70 -37.03
CA GLU A 387 -33.94 48.99 -37.39
C GLU A 387 -33.84 48.41 -38.81
N ASP A 388 -34.39 47.22 -39.04
CA ASP A 388 -35.37 46.93 -40.12
C ASP A 388 -35.49 45.42 -40.47
N GLU A 389 -36.76 45.03 -40.63
CA GLU A 389 -37.39 43.78 -41.12
C GLU A 389 -37.61 42.58 -40.18
#